data_AF-A0A1S3PZJ9-F1
#
_entry.id   AF-A0A1S3PZJ9-F1
#
_cell.length_a   1.000
_cell.length_b   1.000
_cell.length_c   1.000
_cell.angle_alpha   90.00
_cell.angle_beta   90.00
_cell.angle_gamma   90.00
#
_symmetry.space_group_name_H-M   'P 1'
#
loop_
_entity.id
_entity.type
_entity.pdbx_description
1 polymer ?
#
loop_
_entity_poly.entity_id
_entity_poly.type
_entity_poly.pdbx_seq_one_letter_code
_entity_poly.pdbx_strand_id
1 'polypeptide(L)'
;MPNPCTVPALKTTEESIGSLSKPSNVIIHLRKQKYNADYDLSAKEGADTLAFVSLLEEKLLPALINKLGTVDVTRHWNTENITFPLNFLLPNRIHNQQLERLRLVRGDPTLEPGDQLEKLYHDVLECMTLLSHRLGLHKFFFRDSPSSLDACVFGHLVPLLKVKLPNGKLHQHLNSQDNLWHYCTNGLVLYFPSEGGGVSPFGR
;
A
#
# COMPACT_ATOMS: atom_id res chain seq x y z
N MET A 1 -15.59 8.14 -21.76
CA MET A 1 -14.91 9.14 -20.92
C MET A 1 -14.36 8.42 -19.69
N PRO A 2 -13.03 8.34 -19.49
CA PRO A 2 -12.47 7.73 -18.28
C PRO A 2 -12.80 8.61 -17.08
N ASN A 3 -13.28 7.99 -15.99
CA ASN A 3 -13.56 8.70 -14.74
C ASN A 3 -12.24 9.28 -14.19
N PRO A 4 -12.13 10.61 -13.98
CA PRO A 4 -10.91 11.26 -13.50
C PRO A 4 -10.51 10.82 -12.08
N CYS A 5 -11.35 10.04 -11.40
CA CYS A 5 -11.16 9.59 -10.02
C CYS A 5 -10.46 8.23 -9.89
N THR A 6 -9.98 7.62 -10.98
CA THR A 6 -9.40 6.26 -10.91
C THR A 6 -7.88 6.31 -11.02
N VAL A 7 -7.24 6.27 -9.86
CA VAL A 7 -5.79 6.06 -9.68
C VAL A 7 -5.59 4.65 -9.12
N PRO A 8 -4.55 3.88 -9.49
CA PRO A 8 -3.58 4.03 -10.58
C PRO A 8 -4.13 3.50 -11.91
N ALA A 9 -3.79 4.15 -13.03
CA ALA A 9 -4.23 3.73 -14.37
C ALA A 9 -3.05 3.52 -15.33
N LEU A 10 -2.93 2.31 -15.85
CA LEU A 10 -1.99 1.98 -16.94
C LEU A 10 -2.65 2.35 -18.27
N LYS A 11 -2.06 3.29 -19.00
CA LYS A 11 -2.43 3.62 -20.38
C LYS A 11 -1.61 2.74 -21.32
N THR A 12 -2.27 1.90 -22.08
CA THR A 12 -1.64 1.05 -23.11
C THR A 12 -1.74 1.75 -24.47
N THR A 13 -0.71 1.58 -25.30
CA THR A 13 -0.65 2.08 -26.69
C THR A 13 -1.57 1.31 -27.64
N GLU A 14 -2.07 0.14 -27.23
CA GLU A 14 -3.08 -0.62 -28.00
C GLU A 14 -4.47 0.03 -27.85
N GLU A 15 -5.00 0.56 -28.96
CA GLU A 15 -6.30 1.27 -29.03
C GLU A 15 -7.49 0.43 -28.55
N SER A 16 -7.37 -0.90 -28.50
CA SER A 16 -8.44 -1.82 -28.13
C SER A 16 -8.64 -2.01 -26.60
N ILE A 17 -7.65 -1.67 -25.77
CA ILE A 17 -7.69 -1.92 -24.31
C ILE A 17 -7.91 -0.62 -23.50
N GLY A 18 -7.61 0.55 -24.07
CA GLY A 18 -7.85 1.83 -23.42
C GLY A 18 -6.99 2.05 -22.17
N SER A 19 -7.63 2.25 -21.00
CA SER A 19 -6.97 2.56 -19.71
C SER A 19 -7.34 1.53 -18.64
N LEU A 20 -6.35 0.80 -18.11
CA LEU A 20 -6.53 -0.20 -17.06
C LEU A 20 -6.35 0.43 -15.68
N SER A 21 -7.42 0.52 -14.89
CA SER A 21 -7.42 1.31 -13.65
C SER A 21 -7.42 0.49 -12.34
N LYS A 22 -7.54 -0.84 -12.43
CA LYS A 22 -7.44 -1.74 -11.27
C LYS A 22 -6.07 -2.42 -11.26
N PRO A 23 -5.35 -2.47 -10.12
CA PRO A 23 -4.06 -3.14 -10.03
C PRO A 23 -4.09 -4.59 -10.53
N SER A 24 -5.14 -5.35 -10.22
CA SER A 24 -5.32 -6.72 -10.72
C SER A 24 -5.40 -6.80 -12.24
N ASN A 25 -6.11 -5.88 -12.89
CA ASN A 25 -6.21 -5.82 -14.34
C ASN A 25 -4.87 -5.45 -14.98
N VAL A 26 -4.13 -4.53 -14.36
CA VAL A 26 -2.76 -4.15 -14.78
C VAL A 26 -1.83 -5.38 -14.71
N ILE A 27 -1.84 -6.11 -13.59
CA ILE A 27 -1.03 -7.32 -13.40
C ILE A 27 -1.40 -8.38 -14.44
N ILE A 28 -2.69 -8.64 -14.67
CA ILE A 28 -3.16 -9.61 -15.67
C ILE A 28 -2.68 -9.22 -17.07
N HIS A 29 -2.77 -7.93 -17.43
CA HIS A 29 -2.32 -7.45 -18.73
C HIS A 29 -0.81 -7.61 -18.90
N LEU A 30 -0.01 -7.17 -17.92
CA LEU A 30 1.45 -7.33 -17.95
C LEU A 30 1.85 -8.80 -18.07
N ARG A 31 1.16 -9.68 -17.35
CA ARG A 31 1.40 -11.13 -17.43
C ARG A 31 1.15 -11.69 -18.83
N LYS A 32 0.10 -11.22 -19.53
CA LYS A 32 -0.16 -11.59 -20.94
C LYS A 32 0.98 -11.15 -21.87
N GLN A 33 1.58 -10.00 -21.60
CA GLN A 33 2.72 -9.46 -22.33
C GLN A 33 4.07 -10.06 -21.92
N LYS A 34 4.05 -11.15 -21.14
CA LYS A 34 5.23 -11.82 -20.59
C LYS A 34 6.08 -10.97 -19.62
N TYR A 35 5.44 -10.01 -18.97
CA TYR A 35 6.00 -9.31 -17.81
C TYR A 35 5.34 -9.85 -16.54
N ASN A 36 6.02 -10.77 -15.86
CA ASN A 36 5.57 -11.35 -14.59
C ASN A 36 6.74 -11.31 -13.59
N ALA A 37 6.50 -10.81 -12.38
CA ALA A 37 7.49 -10.85 -11.31
C ALA A 37 7.58 -12.25 -10.65
N ASP A 38 6.63 -13.13 -10.96
CA ASP A 38 6.43 -14.40 -10.27
C ASP A 38 6.87 -15.63 -11.08
N TYR A 39 7.72 -15.49 -12.10
CA TYR A 39 8.08 -16.60 -13.01
C TYR A 39 8.74 -17.79 -12.30
N ASP A 40 9.60 -17.49 -11.34
CA ASP A 40 10.41 -18.49 -10.65
C ASP A 40 9.75 -18.97 -9.34
N LEU A 41 8.53 -18.53 -9.03
CA LEU A 41 7.83 -18.92 -7.81
C LEU A 41 7.32 -20.35 -7.92
N SER A 42 7.61 -21.16 -6.91
CA SER A 42 6.98 -22.46 -6.73
C SER A 42 5.48 -22.32 -6.46
N ALA A 43 4.72 -23.39 -6.69
CA ALA A 43 3.28 -23.40 -6.37
C ALA A 43 2.99 -23.05 -4.90
N LYS A 44 3.89 -23.42 -3.98
CA LYS A 44 3.83 -23.05 -2.57
C LYS A 44 4.02 -21.55 -2.38
N GLU A 45 5.04 -20.96 -2.99
CA GLU A 45 5.31 -19.52 -2.89
C GLU A 45 4.22 -18.67 -3.55
N GLY A 46 3.61 -19.17 -4.63
CA GLY A 46 2.42 -18.56 -5.23
C GLY A 46 1.21 -18.56 -4.28
N ALA A 47 0.98 -19.66 -3.58
CA ALA A 47 -0.07 -19.74 -2.56
C ALA A 47 0.23 -18.80 -1.37
N ASP A 48 1.48 -18.78 -0.89
CA ASP A 48 1.94 -17.87 0.15
C ASP A 48 1.70 -16.42 -0.26
N THR A 49 2.00 -16.05 -1.52
CA THR A 49 1.75 -14.70 -2.06
C THR A 49 0.30 -14.29 -1.90
N LEU A 50 -0.64 -15.13 -2.32
CA LEU A 50 -2.08 -14.84 -2.22
C LEU A 50 -2.54 -14.71 -0.75
N ALA A 51 -1.98 -15.54 0.14
CA ALA A 51 -2.28 -15.49 1.56
C ALA A 51 -1.80 -14.18 2.19
N PHE A 52 -0.56 -13.77 1.92
CA PHE A 52 -0.01 -12.52 2.45
C PHE A 52 -0.66 -11.28 1.84
N VAL A 53 -1.00 -11.27 0.55
CA VAL A 53 -1.75 -10.16 -0.06
C VAL A 53 -3.12 -10.01 0.60
N SER A 54 -3.84 -11.11 0.81
CA SER A 54 -5.12 -11.09 1.54
C SER A 54 -4.97 -10.56 2.96
N LEU A 55 -3.93 -11.01 3.68
CA LEU A 55 -3.62 -10.53 5.03
C LEU A 55 -3.38 -9.01 5.07
N LEU A 56 -2.63 -8.47 4.11
CA LEU A 56 -2.38 -7.02 4.00
C LEU A 56 -3.68 -6.25 3.73
N GLU A 57 -4.51 -6.74 2.81
CA GLU A 57 -5.80 -6.11 2.48
C GLU A 57 -6.78 -6.13 3.65
N GLU A 58 -6.77 -7.15 4.50
CA GLU A 58 -7.67 -7.26 5.65
C GLU A 58 -7.19 -6.51 6.88
N LYS A 59 -5.88 -6.57 7.18
CA LYS A 59 -5.31 -6.06 8.44
C LYS A 59 -4.68 -4.68 8.30
N LEU A 60 -3.99 -4.42 7.19
CA LEU A 60 -3.15 -3.23 7.02
C LEU A 60 -3.86 -2.09 6.30
N LEU A 61 -4.63 -2.43 5.26
CA LEU A 61 -5.41 -1.47 4.48
C LEU A 61 -6.40 -0.64 5.33
N PRO A 62 -7.10 -1.18 6.35
CA PRO A 62 -7.99 -0.39 7.18
C PRO A 62 -7.25 0.68 8.00
N ALA A 63 -6.04 0.37 8.48
CA ALA A 63 -5.20 1.32 9.21
C ALA A 63 -4.71 2.45 8.32
N LEU A 64 -4.29 2.09 7.10
CA LEU A 64 -3.91 3.04 6.06
C LEU A 64 -5.07 3.97 5.70
N ILE A 65 -6.27 3.44 5.41
CA ILE A 65 -7.44 4.25 5.04
C ILE A 65 -7.86 5.18 6.18
N ASN A 66 -7.88 4.68 7.42
CA ASN A 66 -8.29 5.47 8.59
C ASN A 66 -7.34 6.66 8.82
N LYS A 67 -6.03 6.51 8.55
CA LYS A 67 -5.05 7.58 8.77
C LYS A 67 -4.72 8.42 7.55
N LEU A 68 -4.49 7.82 6.40
CA LEU A 68 -4.33 8.54 5.13
C LEU A 68 -5.59 9.31 4.74
N GLY A 69 -6.76 8.88 5.21
CA GLY A 69 -8.04 9.55 5.02
C GLY A 69 -8.31 10.78 5.88
N THR A 70 -7.41 11.08 6.82
CA THR A 70 -7.51 12.35 7.56
C THR A 70 -7.23 13.48 6.58
N VAL A 71 -8.14 14.46 6.52
CA VAL A 71 -8.14 15.55 5.54
C VAL A 71 -6.78 16.20 5.37
N ASP A 72 -5.99 16.33 6.43
CA ASP A 72 -4.66 16.97 6.38
C ASP A 72 -3.63 16.16 5.58
N VAL A 73 -3.60 14.84 5.77
CA VAL A 73 -2.65 13.94 5.08
C VAL A 73 -3.08 13.73 3.64
N THR A 74 -4.37 13.46 3.41
CA THR A 74 -4.90 13.24 2.06
C THR A 74 -4.85 14.53 1.23
N ARG A 75 -5.06 15.70 1.85
CA ARG A 75 -4.96 16.99 1.17
C ARG A 75 -3.53 17.23 0.75
N HIS A 76 -2.56 17.18 1.66
CA HIS A 76 -1.16 17.45 1.32
C HIS A 76 -0.65 16.58 0.16
N TRP A 77 -0.95 15.28 0.18
CA TRP A 77 -0.48 14.35 -0.87
C TRP A 77 -1.25 14.46 -2.20
N ASN A 78 -2.50 14.93 -2.19
CA ASN A 78 -3.30 15.07 -3.41
C ASN A 78 -3.34 16.49 -3.98
N THR A 79 -3.05 17.53 -3.19
CA THR A 79 -3.18 18.93 -3.64
C THR A 79 -2.12 19.35 -4.64
N GLU A 80 -0.97 18.68 -4.66
CA GLU A 80 0.12 19.04 -5.57
C GLU A 80 -0.24 18.78 -7.04
N ASN A 81 -1.18 17.87 -7.30
CA ASN A 81 -1.54 17.43 -8.66
C ASN A 81 -3.01 17.65 -9.03
N ILE A 82 -3.84 18.24 -8.15
CA ILE A 82 -5.27 18.44 -8.38
C ILE A 82 -5.64 19.93 -8.24
N THR A 83 -6.21 20.50 -9.29
CA THR A 83 -6.63 21.91 -9.32
C THR A 83 -7.89 22.16 -8.48
N PHE A 84 -7.97 23.35 -7.90
CA PHE A 84 -9.20 23.85 -7.28
C PHE A 84 -10.38 23.82 -8.27
N PRO A 85 -11.60 23.41 -7.86
CA PRO A 85 -12.04 23.02 -6.51
C PRO A 85 -11.98 21.51 -6.22
N LEU A 86 -11.52 20.71 -7.18
CA LEU A 86 -11.58 19.25 -7.11
C LEU A 86 -10.71 18.66 -6.00
N ASN A 87 -9.64 19.37 -5.62
CA ASN A 87 -8.76 18.98 -4.50
C ASN A 87 -9.47 18.94 -3.13
N PHE A 88 -10.62 19.60 -2.96
CA PHE A 88 -11.43 19.52 -1.74
C PHE A 88 -12.44 18.37 -1.78
N LEU A 89 -12.97 18.06 -2.96
CA LEU A 89 -14.07 17.11 -3.13
C LEU A 89 -13.58 15.68 -3.31
N LEU A 90 -12.51 15.49 -4.08
CA LEU A 90 -12.02 14.16 -4.44
C LEU A 90 -11.48 13.36 -3.26
N PRO A 91 -10.63 13.92 -2.36
CA PRO A 91 -10.11 13.16 -1.23
C PRO A 91 -11.22 12.66 -0.31
N ASN A 92 -12.22 13.52 -0.03
CA ASN A 92 -13.37 13.15 0.81
C ASN A 92 -14.21 12.03 0.18
N ARG A 93 -14.46 12.11 -1.14
CA ARG A 93 -15.21 11.05 -1.86
C ARG A 93 -14.47 9.71 -1.85
N ILE A 94 -13.17 9.73 -2.17
CA ILE A 94 -12.34 8.53 -2.17
C ILE A 94 -12.27 7.94 -0.76
N HIS A 95 -12.05 8.77 0.25
CA HIS A 95 -11.99 8.33 1.65
C HIS A 95 -13.31 7.66 2.08
N ASN A 96 -14.46 8.30 1.83
CA ASN A 96 -15.76 7.74 2.19
C ASN A 96 -16.03 6.41 1.49
N GLN A 97 -15.68 6.28 0.20
CA GLN A 97 -15.82 5.03 -0.53
C GLN A 97 -14.97 3.90 0.08
N GLN A 98 -13.74 4.22 0.48
CA GLN A 98 -12.85 3.25 1.15
C GLN A 98 -13.40 2.88 2.53
N LEU A 99 -13.92 3.84 3.30
CA LEU A 99 -14.53 3.59 4.61
C LEU A 99 -15.79 2.71 4.50
N GLU A 100 -16.64 2.94 3.52
CA GLU A 100 -17.80 2.08 3.24
C GLU A 100 -17.39 0.65 2.91
N ARG A 101 -16.38 0.48 2.05
CA ARG A 101 -15.84 -0.85 1.72
C ARG A 101 -15.31 -1.56 2.97
N LEU A 102 -14.58 -0.86 3.83
CA LEU A 102 -14.09 -1.41 5.09
C LEU A 102 -15.22 -1.81 6.04
N ARG A 103 -16.26 -0.98 6.17
CA ARG A 103 -17.43 -1.28 6.99
C ARG A 103 -18.11 -2.57 6.55
N LEU A 104 -18.26 -2.76 5.23
CA LEU A 104 -18.85 -3.98 4.66
C LEU A 104 -18.00 -5.23 4.91
N VAL A 105 -16.67 -5.12 4.83
CA VAL A 105 -15.75 -6.25 5.01
C VAL A 105 -15.59 -6.63 6.48
N ARG A 106 -15.48 -5.64 7.38
CA ARG A 106 -15.22 -5.87 8.81
C ARG A 106 -16.50 -6.16 9.60
N GLY A 107 -17.66 -5.73 9.11
CA GLY A 107 -18.98 -6.13 9.64
C GLY A 107 -19.28 -5.69 11.07
N ASP A 108 -18.47 -4.82 11.69
CA ASP A 108 -18.53 -4.56 13.13
C ASP A 108 -18.93 -3.10 13.44
N PRO A 109 -20.23 -2.79 13.53
CA PRO A 109 -20.73 -1.47 13.93
C PRO A 109 -20.76 -1.26 15.45
N THR A 110 -20.35 -2.24 16.27
CA THR A 110 -20.71 -2.32 17.70
C THR A 110 -19.58 -1.98 18.66
N LEU A 111 -18.34 -1.90 18.19
CA LEU A 111 -17.20 -1.54 19.03
C LEU A 111 -17.11 -0.02 19.22
N GLU A 112 -16.81 0.45 20.43
CA GLU A 112 -16.55 1.87 20.68
C GLU A 112 -15.39 2.36 19.80
N PRO A 113 -15.38 3.64 19.35
CA PRO A 113 -14.36 4.15 18.45
C PRO A 113 -12.91 3.97 18.94
N GLY A 114 -12.71 3.94 20.27
CA GLY A 114 -11.43 3.65 20.91
C GLY A 114 -11.00 2.19 20.75
N ASP A 115 -11.87 1.26 21.08
CA ASP A 115 -11.60 -0.19 21.02
C ASP A 115 -11.36 -0.67 19.58
N GLN A 116 -12.10 -0.10 18.62
CA GLN A 116 -11.86 -0.36 17.19
C GLN A 116 -10.45 0.03 16.76
N LEU A 117 -9.95 1.15 17.28
CA LEU A 117 -8.63 1.66 16.94
C LEU A 117 -7.52 0.82 17.58
N GLU A 118 -7.69 0.37 18.82
CA GLU A 118 -6.74 -0.53 19.48
C GLU A 118 -6.66 -1.89 18.80
N LYS A 119 -7.82 -2.50 18.50
CA LYS A 119 -7.89 -3.75 17.73
C LYS A 119 -7.20 -3.62 16.38
N LEU A 120 -7.43 -2.49 15.69
CA LEU A 120 -6.77 -2.19 14.43
C LEU A 120 -5.25 -2.09 14.55
N TYR A 121 -4.74 -1.46 15.61
CA TYR A 121 -3.30 -1.43 15.85
C TYR A 121 -2.74 -2.82 16.13
N HIS A 122 -3.42 -3.62 16.94
CA HIS A 122 -3.02 -5.00 17.21
C HIS A 122 -2.93 -5.83 15.92
N ASP A 123 -3.96 -5.74 15.07
CA ASP A 123 -4.01 -6.40 13.76
C ASP A 123 -2.83 -6.03 12.86
N VAL A 124 -2.43 -4.76 12.86
CA VAL A 124 -1.28 -4.28 12.09
C VAL A 124 0.04 -4.82 12.66
N LEU A 125 0.21 -4.80 13.98
CA LEU A 125 1.42 -5.32 14.65
C LEU A 125 1.61 -6.82 14.38
N GLU A 126 0.54 -7.59 14.46
CA GLU A 126 0.53 -9.02 14.12
C GLU A 126 0.93 -9.23 12.66
N CYS A 127 0.32 -8.47 11.73
CA CYS A 127 0.64 -8.54 10.31
C CYS A 127 2.13 -8.23 10.05
N MET A 128 2.68 -7.18 10.67
CA MET A 128 4.10 -6.83 10.53
C MET A 128 5.02 -7.91 11.08
N THR A 129 4.68 -8.52 12.21
CA THR A 129 5.44 -9.65 12.77
C THR A 129 5.47 -10.85 11.82
N LEU A 130 4.34 -11.18 11.19
CA LEU A 130 4.27 -12.26 10.19
C LEU A 130 5.11 -11.94 8.95
N LEU A 131 5.09 -10.69 8.48
CA LEU A 131 5.93 -10.25 7.36
C LEU A 131 7.42 -10.30 7.71
N SER A 132 7.81 -9.82 8.89
CA SER A 132 9.19 -9.85 9.37
C SER A 132 9.69 -11.29 9.48
N HIS A 133 8.87 -12.19 10.02
CA HIS A 133 9.20 -13.61 10.10
C HIS A 133 9.36 -14.22 8.71
N ARG A 134 8.48 -13.89 7.77
CA ARG A 134 8.56 -14.40 6.39
C ARG A 134 9.77 -13.88 5.63
N LEU A 135 10.11 -12.60 5.79
CA LEU A 135 11.27 -11.99 5.15
C LEU A 135 12.57 -12.57 5.72
N GLY A 136 12.62 -12.79 7.04
CA GLY A 136 13.80 -13.31 7.73
C GLY A 136 15.02 -12.41 7.49
N LEU A 137 16.11 -13.00 7.00
CA LEU A 137 17.35 -12.32 6.64
C LEU A 137 17.50 -12.10 5.13
N HIS A 138 16.46 -12.39 4.35
CA HIS A 138 16.50 -12.26 2.90
C HIS A 138 16.29 -10.82 2.46
N LYS A 139 16.81 -10.50 1.26
CA LYS A 139 16.61 -9.19 0.63
C LYS A 139 15.17 -9.01 0.13
N PHE A 140 14.55 -10.12 -0.32
CA PHE A 140 13.18 -10.18 -0.82
C PHE A 140 12.44 -11.38 -0.23
N PHE A 141 11.11 -11.38 -0.28
CA PHE A 141 10.27 -12.40 0.37
C PHE A 141 10.47 -13.83 -0.17
N PHE A 142 10.94 -13.97 -1.41
CA PHE A 142 11.23 -15.26 -2.05
C PHE A 142 12.66 -15.36 -2.59
N ARG A 143 13.63 -14.81 -1.84
CA ARG A 143 15.11 -14.89 -2.04
C ARG A 143 15.73 -13.66 -2.70
N ASP A 144 16.22 -13.79 -3.93
CA ASP A 144 17.21 -12.87 -4.51
C ASP A 144 16.63 -11.91 -5.56
N SER A 145 15.42 -12.19 -6.05
CA SER A 145 14.68 -11.33 -6.99
C SER A 145 13.38 -10.82 -6.35
N PRO A 146 12.98 -9.57 -6.68
CA PRO A 146 11.70 -9.04 -6.22
C PRO A 146 10.54 -9.73 -6.92
N SER A 147 9.52 -10.09 -6.14
CA SER A 147 8.28 -10.70 -6.61
C SER A 147 7.10 -9.73 -6.57
N SER A 148 5.92 -10.16 -7.02
CA SER A 148 4.69 -9.39 -6.84
C SER A 148 4.34 -9.17 -5.37
N LEU A 149 4.73 -10.10 -4.48
CA LEU A 149 4.56 -9.94 -3.04
C LEU A 149 5.39 -8.76 -2.51
N ASP A 150 6.65 -8.66 -2.95
CA ASP A 150 7.54 -7.56 -2.55
C ASP A 150 6.95 -6.21 -2.94
N ALA A 151 6.45 -6.08 -4.18
CA ALA A 151 5.79 -4.88 -4.66
C ALA A 151 4.55 -4.52 -3.83
N CYS A 152 3.72 -5.52 -3.48
CA CYS A 152 2.54 -5.30 -2.65
C CYS A 152 2.90 -4.87 -1.23
N VAL A 153 3.79 -5.61 -0.57
CA VAL A 153 4.25 -5.31 0.80
C VAL A 153 4.88 -3.92 0.86
N PHE A 154 5.79 -3.62 -0.06
CA PHE A 154 6.46 -2.33 -0.15
C PHE A 154 5.45 -1.18 -0.33
N GLY A 155 4.48 -1.36 -1.23
CA GLY A 155 3.43 -0.37 -1.51
C GLY A 155 2.53 -0.05 -0.30
N HIS A 156 2.41 -0.96 0.66
CA HIS A 156 1.63 -0.72 1.89
C HIS A 156 2.49 -0.27 3.07
N LEU A 157 3.70 -0.82 3.24
CA LEU A 157 4.57 -0.51 4.37
C LEU A 157 5.23 0.88 4.25
N VAL A 158 5.68 1.28 3.07
CA VAL A 158 6.37 2.56 2.90
C VAL A 158 5.48 3.76 3.24
N PRO A 159 4.21 3.83 2.80
CA PRO A 159 3.31 4.89 3.25
C PRO A 159 3.15 4.93 4.78
N LEU A 160 3.05 3.77 5.45
CA LEU A 160 2.97 3.72 6.91
C LEU A 160 4.21 4.28 7.61
N LEU A 161 5.40 3.99 7.07
CA LEU A 161 6.65 4.53 7.59
C LEU A 161 6.76 6.05 7.42
N LYS A 162 6.19 6.60 6.34
CA LYS A 162 6.26 8.04 6.06
C LYS A 162 5.19 8.86 6.77
N VAL A 163 4.04 8.28 7.08
CA VAL A 163 2.96 9.00 7.78
C VAL A 163 3.29 9.11 9.26
N LYS A 164 3.31 10.34 9.78
CA LYS A 164 3.36 10.59 11.23
C LYS A 164 2.05 10.10 11.85
N LEU A 165 2.06 8.89 12.40
CA LEU A 165 0.91 8.36 13.10
C LEU A 165 0.84 8.99 14.50
N PRO A 166 -0.36 9.35 15.00
CA PRO A 166 -0.51 9.94 16.32
C PRO A 166 -0.11 8.97 17.44
N ASN A 167 -0.12 7.66 17.16
CA ASN A 167 0.34 6.63 18.08
C ASN A 167 1.80 6.25 17.76
N GLY A 168 2.73 6.73 18.59
CA GLY A 168 4.16 6.40 18.49
C GLY A 168 4.46 4.91 18.66
N LYS A 169 3.53 4.11 19.22
CA LYS A 169 3.72 2.66 19.41
C LYS A 169 3.92 1.92 18.09
N LEU A 170 3.24 2.33 17.01
CA LEU A 170 3.39 1.66 15.71
C LEU A 170 4.78 1.92 15.11
N HIS A 171 5.21 3.18 15.16
CA HIS A 171 6.55 3.59 14.73
C HIS A 171 7.63 2.92 15.57
N GLN A 172 7.43 2.83 16.88
CA GLN A 172 8.35 2.12 17.78
C GLN A 172 8.45 0.64 17.44
N HIS A 173 7.34 -0.02 17.13
CA HIS A 173 7.37 -1.44 16.74
C HIS A 173 8.01 -1.64 15.36
N LEU A 174 7.72 -0.76 14.39
CA LEU A 174 8.40 -0.75 13.08
C LEU A 174 9.91 -0.57 13.24
N ASN A 175 10.34 0.34 14.10
CA ASN A 175 11.75 0.54 14.42
C ASN A 175 12.36 -0.63 15.21
N SER A 176 11.56 -1.51 15.81
CA SER A 176 12.05 -2.71 16.49
C SER A 176 12.26 -3.90 15.54
N GLN A 177 11.71 -3.83 14.32
CA GLN A 177 11.86 -4.86 13.29
C GLN A 177 12.85 -4.39 12.23
N ASP A 178 14.14 -4.48 12.56
CA ASP A 178 15.24 -3.97 11.74
C ASP A 178 15.19 -4.49 10.29
N ASN A 179 14.83 -5.76 10.10
CA ASN A 179 14.78 -6.37 8.76
C ASN A 179 13.75 -5.72 7.83
N LEU A 180 12.54 -5.42 8.31
CA LEU A 180 11.51 -4.73 7.53
C LEU A 180 11.88 -3.27 7.27
N TRP A 181 12.50 -2.61 8.25
CA TRP A 181 12.99 -1.25 8.07
C TRP A 181 14.09 -1.19 7.00
N HIS A 182 15.06 -2.10 7.06
CA HIS A 182 16.10 -2.24 6.03
C HIS A 182 15.51 -2.60 4.67
N TYR A 183 14.54 -3.50 4.61
CA TYR A 183 13.83 -3.84 3.38
C TYR A 183 13.19 -2.60 2.74
N CYS A 184 12.45 -1.80 3.51
CA CYS A 184 11.78 -0.60 3.01
C CYS A 184 12.78 0.48 2.59
N THR A 185 13.82 0.74 3.39
CA THR A 185 14.82 1.78 3.08
C THR A 185 15.68 1.40 1.88
N ASN A 186 16.13 0.16 1.79
CA ASN A 186 16.86 -0.34 0.63
C ASN A 186 15.98 -0.31 -0.63
N GLY A 187 14.71 -0.71 -0.53
CA GLY A 187 13.76 -0.63 -1.65
C GLY A 187 13.52 0.80 -2.13
N LEU A 188 13.43 1.77 -1.22
CA LEU A 188 13.32 3.18 -1.56
C LEU A 188 14.53 3.66 -2.36
N VAL A 189 15.75 3.33 -1.93
CA VAL A 189 16.98 3.70 -2.66
C VAL A 189 17.06 2.99 -4.01
N LEU A 190 16.66 1.71 -4.07
CA LEU A 190 16.78 0.88 -5.27
C LEU A 190 15.79 1.29 -6.37
N TYR A 191 14.52 1.51 -6.01
CA TYR A 191 13.44 1.75 -6.98
C TYR A 191 13.08 3.23 -7.15
N PHE A 192 13.44 4.06 -6.17
CA PHE A 192 13.14 5.49 -6.15
C PHE A 192 14.39 6.31 -5.78
N PRO A 193 15.52 6.15 -6.52
CA PRO A 193 16.72 6.93 -6.25
C PRO A 193 16.39 8.42 -6.39
N SER A 194 16.88 9.22 -5.44
CA SER A 194 16.70 10.67 -5.51
C SER A 194 17.58 11.22 -6.63
N GLU A 195 17.02 11.38 -7.83
CA GLU A 195 17.63 12.21 -8.88
C GLU A 195 17.94 13.59 -8.29
N GLY A 196 19.17 14.08 -8.50
CA GLY A 196 19.82 15.06 -7.63
C GLY A 196 19.03 16.33 -7.28
N GLY A 197 19.19 16.79 -6.03
CA GLY A 197 19.11 18.20 -5.65
C GLY A 197 17.78 18.95 -5.84
N GLY A 198 16.67 18.26 -6.11
CA GLY A 198 15.33 18.85 -6.11
C GLY A 198 14.55 18.40 -4.89
N VAL A 199 13.93 19.36 -4.19
CA VAL A 199 13.01 19.16 -3.07
C VAL A 199 12.25 17.84 -3.20
N SER A 200 12.41 16.96 -2.21
CA SER A 200 11.60 15.75 -2.13
C SER A 200 10.13 16.18 -2.21
N PRO A 201 9.30 15.65 -3.13
CA PRO A 201 7.86 15.97 -3.20
C PRO A 201 7.09 15.48 -1.95
N PHE A 202 7.82 15.04 -0.92
CA PHE A 202 7.34 14.43 0.30
C PHE A 202 8.03 15.03 1.54
N GLY A 203 8.54 16.27 1.46
CA GLY A 203 9.27 16.91 2.55
C GLY A 203 9.00 18.40 2.73
N ARG A 204 8.03 18.72 3.60
CA ARG A 204 8.25 19.62 4.75
C ARG A 204 7.26 19.31 5.88
#